data_AF-A0A9X4QUN3-F1
#
_entry.id   AF-A0A9X4QUN3-F1
#
_cell.length_a   1.000
_cell.length_b   1.000
_cell.length_c   1.000
_cell.angle_alpha   90.00
_cell.angle_beta   90.00
_cell.angle_gamma   90.00
#
_symmetry.space_group_name_H-M   'P 1'
#
loop_
_entity.id
_entity.type
_entity.pdbx_description
1 polymer ?
#
loop_
_entity_poly.entity_id
_entity_poly.type
_entity_poly.pdbx_seq_one_letter_code
_entity_poly.pdbx_strand_id
1 'polypeptide(L)' 'MYRKDEEIARRIGIAIGERRAWSQVVADVAARVKPHDIGSLCSDCRWEPYGLCREGVAHIHLSPQLRELPPA' A
#
# COMPACT_ATOMS: atom_id res chain seq x y z
N MET A 1 -14.56 7.10 -1.02
CA MET A 1 -13.13 7.28 -1.31
C MET A 1 -12.36 7.58 -0.04
N TYR A 2 -12.66 8.69 0.64
CA TYR A 2 -11.87 9.20 1.78
C TYR A 2 -11.69 8.28 3.00
N ARG A 3 -12.69 7.46 3.36
CA ARG A 3 -12.61 6.57 4.53
C ARG A 3 -11.51 5.51 4.41
N LYS A 4 -11.35 4.90 3.22
CA LYS A 4 -10.33 3.87 3.00
C LYS A 4 -8.93 4.48 3.05
N ASP A 5 -8.77 5.65 2.43
CA ASP A 5 -7.50 6.38 2.44
C ASP A 5 -7.07 6.71 3.87
N GLU A 6 -8.01 7.13 4.73
CA GLU A 6 -7.74 7.40 6.14
C GLU A 6 -7.39 6.13 6.93
N GLU A 7 -8.11 5.02 6.73
CA GLU A 7 -7.83 3.73 7.36
C GLU A 7 -6.42 3.23 7.00
N ILE A 8 -6.05 3.31 5.71
CA ILE A 8 -4.73 2.90 5.23
C ILE A 8 -3.65 3.84 5.76
N ALA A 9 -3.84 5.16 5.68
CA ALA A 9 -2.90 6.15 6.20
C ALA A 9 -2.61 5.89 7.69
N ARG A 10 -3.66 5.67 8.50
CA ARG A 10 -3.52 5.31 9.92
C ARG A 10 -2.77 4.00 10.12
N ARG A 11 -3.03 2.98 9.29
CA ARG A 11 -2.37 1.67 9.36
C ARG A 11 -0.85 1.77 9.16
N ILE A 12 -0.40 2.66 8.28
CA ILE A 12 1.02 2.93 8.00
C ILE A 12 1.57 4.15 8.76
N GLY A 13 0.76 4.74 9.64
CA GLY A 13 1.14 5.81 10.55
C GLY A 13 1.31 7.19 9.91
N ILE A 14 0.70 7.46 8.76
CA ILE A 14 0.72 8.76 8.07
C ILE A 14 -0.43 9.65 8.55
N ALA A 15 -0.09 10.89 8.94
CA ALA A 15 -1.07 11.90 9.30
C ALA A 15 -1.46 12.77 8.10
N ILE A 16 -2.69 13.31 8.11
CA ILE A 16 -3.17 14.22 7.07
C ILE A 16 -2.36 15.53 7.12
N GLY A 17 -1.86 15.99 5.97
CA GLY A 17 -1.03 17.19 5.85
C GLY A 17 0.46 16.95 6.12
N GLU A 18 0.85 15.73 6.49
CA GLU A 18 2.24 15.34 6.68
C GLU A 18 2.99 15.25 5.35
N ARG A 19 4.23 15.72 5.32
CA ARG A 19 5.16 15.49 4.21
C ARG A 19 6.18 14.44 4.62
N ARG A 20 6.30 13.37 3.82
CA ARG A 20 7.24 12.28 4.03
C ARG A 20 7.99 11.94 2.75
N ALA A 21 9.23 11.45 2.88
CA ALA A 21 9.94 10.92 1.74
C ALA A 21 9.27 9.62 1.27
N TRP A 22 9.21 9.40 -0.04
CA TRP A 22 8.58 8.20 -0.59
C TRP A 22 9.22 6.90 -0.07
N SER A 23 10.54 6.87 0.07
CA SER A 23 11.27 5.73 0.63
C SER A 23 10.84 5.37 2.06
N GLN A 24 10.46 6.37 2.87
CA GLN A 24 9.94 6.13 4.22
C GLN A 24 8.55 5.51 4.17
N VAL A 25 7.68 5.98 3.27
CA VAL A 25 6.36 5.37 3.04
C VAL A 25 6.49 3.92 2.64
N VAL A 26 7.40 3.60 1.71
CA VAL A 26 7.65 2.22 1.29
C VAL A 26 8.16 1.36 2.44
N ALA A 27 9.09 1.88 3.25
CA ALA A 27 9.58 1.19 4.44
C ALA A 27 8.48 0.94 5.49
N ASP A 28 7.60 1.92 5.73
CA ASP A 28 6.47 1.78 6.65
C ASP A 28 5.46 0.74 6.16
N VAL A 29 5.15 0.72 4.86
CA VAL A 29 4.31 -0.31 4.25
C VAL A 29 4.94 -1.69 4.42
N ALA A 30 6.23 -1.84 4.10
CA ALA A 30 6.96 -3.10 4.25
C ALA A 30 6.93 -3.61 5.71
N ALA A 31 7.11 -2.70 6.67
CA ALA A 31 7.15 -3.04 8.09
C ALA A 31 5.77 -3.37 8.67
N ARG A 32 4.69 -2.76 8.16
CA ARG A 32 3.38 -2.75 8.85
C ARG A 32 2.30 -3.54 8.13
N VAL A 33 2.42 -3.79 6.83
CA VAL A 33 1.38 -4.42 6.01
C VAL A 33 1.91 -5.69 5.35
N LYS A 34 1.22 -6.81 5.57
CA LYS A 34 1.49 -8.08 4.89
C LYS A 34 0.57 -8.23 3.68
N PRO A 35 0.97 -8.96 2.63
CA PRO A 35 0.11 -9.17 1.46
C PRO A 35 -1.26 -9.77 1.81
N HIS A 36 -1.34 -10.67 2.80
CA HIS A 36 -2.62 -11.24 3.24
C HIS A 36 -3.53 -10.25 3.97
N ASP A 37 -2.98 -9.16 4.54
CA ASP A 37 -3.79 -8.15 5.22
C ASP A 37 -4.74 -7.46 4.24
N ILE A 38 -4.38 -7.40 2.95
CA ILE A 38 -5.18 -6.76 1.90
C ILE A 38 -6.57 -7.35 1.78
N GLY A 39 -6.74 -8.66 1.98
CA GLY A 39 -8.07 -9.28 1.93
C GLY A 39 -9.02 -8.74 3.00
N SER A 40 -8.47 -8.32 4.15
CA SER A 40 -9.25 -7.67 5.23
C SER A 40 -9.36 -6.16 5.04
N LEU A 41 -8.25 -5.49 4.69
CA LEU A 41 -8.17 -4.03 4.54
C LEU A 41 -9.00 -3.53 3.35
N CYS A 42 -9.06 -4.31 2.27
CA CYS A 42 -9.71 -3.94 1.02
C CYS A 42 -10.89 -4.87 0.68
N SER A 43 -11.52 -5.50 1.68
CA SER A 43 -12.62 -6.46 1.46
C SER A 43 -13.84 -5.89 0.72
N ASP A 44 -14.07 -4.57 0.81
CA ASP A 44 -15.11 -3.82 0.11
C ASP A 44 -14.59 -3.10 -1.16
N CYS A 45 -13.35 -3.36 -1.56
CA CYS A 45 -12.74 -2.76 -2.74
C CYS A 45 -13.03 -3.58 -3.99
N ARG A 46 -13.58 -2.92 -5.03
CA ARG A 46 -13.81 -3.53 -6.35
C ARG A 46 -12.54 -4.08 -7.02
N TRP A 47 -11.36 -3.62 -6.60
CA TRP A 47 -10.07 -4.04 -7.15
C TRP A 47 -9.45 -5.23 -6.41
N GLU A 48 -9.95 -5.60 -5.22
CA GLU A 48 -9.40 -6.72 -4.43
C GLU A 48 -9.34 -8.03 -5.23
N PRO A 49 -10.39 -8.43 -5.99
CA PRO A 49 -10.37 -9.65 -6.78
C PRO A 49 -9.27 -9.70 -7.85
N TYR A 50 -8.78 -8.55 -8.31
CA TYR A 50 -7.71 -8.47 -9.29
C TYR A 50 -6.31 -8.60 -8.66
N GLY A 51 -6.20 -8.57 -7.32
CA GLY A 51 -4.96 -8.82 -6.61
C GLY A 51 -3.91 -7.70 -6.67
N LEU A 52 -4.18 -6.57 -7.35
CA LEU A 52 -3.19 -5.52 -7.61
C LEU A 52 -2.53 -4.97 -6.33
N CYS A 53 -3.32 -4.67 -5.29
CA CYS A 53 -2.78 -4.18 -4.02
C CYS A 53 -1.95 -5.25 -3.29
N ARG A 54 -2.40 -6.52 -3.31
CA ARG A 54 -1.69 -7.65 -2.70
C ARG A 54 -0.34 -7.86 -3.37
N GLU A 55 -0.32 -7.80 -4.69
CA GLU A 55 0.88 -7.92 -5.51
C GLU A 55 1.85 -6.75 -5.29
N GLY A 56 1.32 -5.53 -5.15
CA GLY A 56 2.08 -4.33 -4.82
C GLY A 56 2.78 -4.43 -3.46
N VAL A 57 2.05 -4.87 -2.41
CA VAL A 57 2.66 -5.11 -1.09
C VAL A 57 3.69 -6.23 -1.16
N ALA A 58 3.39 -7.34 -1.85
CA ALA A 58 4.36 -8.42 -2.02
C ALA A 58 5.65 -7.95 -2.72
N HIS A 59 5.53 -7.07 -3.72
CA HIS A 59 6.69 -6.46 -4.38
C HIS A 59 7.51 -5.59 -3.43
N ILE A 60 6.88 -4.73 -2.63
CA ILE A 60 7.57 -3.87 -1.65
C ILE A 60 8.41 -4.71 -0.66
N HIS A 61 7.94 -5.90 -0.28
CA HIS A 61 8.69 -6.82 0.59
C HIS A 61 9.92 -7.43 -0.10
N LEU A 62 9.88 -7.62 -1.42
CA LEU A 62 11.00 -8.15 -2.21
C LEU A 62 11.99 -7.05 -2.60
N SER A 63 11.47 -5.87 -2.94
CA SER A 63 12.20 -4.75 -3.48
C SER A 63 11.50 -3.45 -3.03
N PRO A 64 12.08 -2.69 -2.10
CA PRO A 64 11.45 -1.50 -1.50
C PRO A 64 11.53 -0.28 -2.44
N GLN A 65 11.07 -0.44 -3.67
CA GLN A 65 11.04 0.58 -4.72
C GLN A 65 9.79 0.45 -5.58
N LEU A 66 9.54 1.45 -6.43
CA LEU A 66 8.47 1.37 -7.43
C LEU A 66 8.92 0.49 -8.60
N ARG A 67 7.96 -0.22 -9.19
CA ARG A 67 8.18 -0.96 -10.43
C ARG A 67 8.40 0.02 -11.58
N GLU A 68 9.21 -0.42 -12.54
CA GLU A 68 9.35 0.30 -13.80
C GLU A 68 8.01 0.30 -14.55
N LEU A 69 7.77 1.37 -15.29
CA LEU A 69 6.59 1.48 -16.15
C LEU A 69 6.76 0.56 -17.37
N PRO A 70 5.68 -0.08 -17.85
CA PRO A 70 5.73 -0.82 -19.10
C PRO A 70 6.15 0.10 -20.25
N PRO A 71 6.80 -0.46 -21.29
CA PRO A 71 7.11 0.30 -22.50
C PRO A 71 5.83 0.88 -23.12
N ALA A 72 5.97 2.03 -23.77
CA ALA A 72 4.89 2.76 -24.43
C ALA A 72 4.39 2.05 -25.70
#